data_AF-A0A0N1HG11-F1
#
_entry.id   AF-A0A0N1HG11-F1
#
_cell.length_a   1.000
_cell.length_b   1.000
_cell.length_c   1.000
_cell.angle_alpha   90.00
_cell.angle_beta   90.00
_cell.angle_gamma   90.00
#
_symmetry.space_group_name_H-M   'P 1'
#
loop_
_entity.id
_entity.type
_entity.pdbx_description
1 polymer ?
#
loop_
_entity_poly.entity_id
_entity_poly.type
_entity_poly.pdbx_seq_one_letter_code
_entity_poly.pdbx_strand_id
1 'polypeptide(L)'
;MRRLLGKLDGLFRSTAPGPFPYTSAILSTIKRILNTIVLKQSISLQEYFERIVVGYSQLAAETQSGPLGNEAVLGMLGAVINIVVRNCPEGTVQRVADNFYTLFRQTSFNTSHIRLSAYFSSPSAAKVILSTWMLAALPKALDAAVLLKGSVADGIEDLVLFASQTPSQTIELNCLRQVALYINKHLSNKDLILASNLLDKTLQSLYSNDSNPDYGLRLSFFVTKALVLRLAPQSNASLESLINLLSSPNTSIARQAALLFRAILAPDDVLSKENYAQIRLLAPQRVFQSLVPLISTRFRSSQSPAEKENYLIALSGILATVPSDIVMPELPTLLPLLLQSLDISDQNVKTATLETLAVVITTNPSALEESGHVAALTKRLLATAALKNNTGSSAQQPSLPRTRRLATRCITLMSKYLAGSTARANPLLSLKGEVLRGLLPVLDDPKRDVRKEAVDARAAWLRGVDDEGDEDDDE
;
A
#
# COMPACT_ATOMS: atom_id res chain seq x y z
N MET A 1 -6.15 -27.00 17.57
CA MET A 1 -7.13 -25.88 17.70
C MET A 1 -7.68 -25.73 19.12
N ARG A 2 -8.42 -26.70 19.68
CA ARG A 2 -9.05 -26.59 21.03
C ARG A 2 -8.13 -26.09 22.15
N ARG A 3 -6.89 -26.61 22.27
CA ARG A 3 -5.90 -26.17 23.27
C ARG A 3 -5.49 -24.69 23.12
N LEU A 4 -5.38 -24.20 21.88
CA LEU A 4 -5.02 -22.80 21.61
C LEU A 4 -6.16 -21.86 22.02
N LEU A 5 -7.40 -22.23 21.69
CA LEU A 5 -8.58 -21.47 22.11
C LEU A 5 -8.73 -21.44 23.63
N GLY A 6 -8.49 -22.56 24.32
CA GLY A 6 -8.52 -22.58 25.80
C GLY A 6 -7.45 -21.67 26.43
N LYS A 7 -6.25 -21.60 25.83
CA LYS A 7 -5.23 -20.63 26.26
C LYS A 7 -5.66 -19.19 26.00
N LEU A 8 -6.30 -18.93 24.86
CA LEU A 8 -6.80 -17.60 24.50
C LEU A 8 -7.85 -17.11 25.50
N ASP A 9 -8.77 -17.98 25.93
CA ASP A 9 -9.79 -17.63 26.93
C ASP A 9 -9.16 -17.15 28.24
N GLY A 10 -8.08 -17.81 28.68
CA GLY A 10 -7.33 -17.41 29.88
C GLY A 10 -6.64 -16.06 29.69
N LEU A 11 -6.05 -15.81 28.52
CA LEU A 11 -5.39 -14.54 28.21
C LEU A 11 -6.38 -13.38 28.12
N PHE A 12 -7.55 -13.58 27.51
CA PHE A 12 -8.57 -12.54 27.39
C PHE A 12 -9.22 -12.14 28.71
N ARG A 13 -9.13 -12.97 29.75
CA ARG A 13 -9.55 -12.63 31.11
C ARG A 13 -8.50 -11.84 31.89
N SER A 14 -7.27 -11.74 31.38
CA SER A 14 -6.22 -10.95 32.01
C SER A 14 -6.51 -9.46 31.86
N THR A 15 -6.46 -8.72 32.96
CA THR A 15 -6.57 -7.26 32.98
C THR A 15 -5.20 -6.55 33.01
N ALA A 16 -4.11 -7.33 33.03
CA ALA A 16 -2.75 -6.79 33.14
C ALA A 16 -2.45 -5.83 31.97
N PRO A 17 -1.93 -4.62 32.25
CA PRO A 17 -1.49 -3.69 31.22
C PRO A 17 -0.15 -4.13 30.63
N GLY A 18 0.05 -3.87 29.34
CA GLY A 18 1.34 -4.09 28.67
C GLY A 18 1.19 -4.47 27.20
N PRO A 19 2.31 -4.65 26.49
CA PRO A 19 2.29 -5.25 25.17
C PRO A 19 1.89 -6.72 25.28
N PHE A 20 1.08 -7.21 24.33
CA PHE A 20 0.57 -8.59 24.32
C PHE A 20 1.14 -9.45 23.18
N PRO A 21 2.48 -9.56 23.02
CA PRO A 21 3.07 -10.27 21.89
C PRO A 21 2.73 -11.76 21.89
N TYR A 22 2.60 -12.37 23.07
CA TYR A 22 2.20 -13.77 23.20
C TYR A 22 0.75 -14.00 22.74
N THR A 23 -0.19 -13.14 23.12
CA THR A 23 -1.58 -13.20 22.63
C THR A 23 -1.62 -13.04 21.11
N SER A 24 -0.88 -12.08 20.57
CA SER A 24 -0.76 -11.87 19.11
C SER A 24 -0.14 -13.08 18.38
N ALA A 25 0.84 -13.75 18.99
CA ALA A 25 1.45 -14.95 18.44
C ALA A 25 0.46 -16.13 18.40
N ILE A 26 -0.37 -16.31 19.44
CA ILE A 26 -1.42 -17.33 19.45
C ILE A 26 -2.47 -17.02 18.36
N LEU A 27 -2.94 -15.79 18.26
CA LEU A 27 -3.89 -15.37 17.22
C LEU A 27 -3.33 -15.57 15.81
N SER A 28 -2.05 -15.22 15.60
CA SER A 28 -1.35 -15.47 14.32
C SER A 28 -1.29 -16.96 13.99
N THR A 29 -1.03 -17.81 14.99
CA THR A 29 -0.99 -19.25 14.82
C THR A 29 -2.38 -19.80 14.49
N ILE A 30 -3.42 -19.32 15.17
CA ILE A 30 -4.82 -19.67 14.86
C ILE A 30 -5.17 -19.25 13.43
N LYS A 31 -4.86 -18.02 13.03
CA LYS A 31 -5.06 -17.52 11.66
C LYS A 31 -4.44 -18.45 10.62
N ARG A 32 -3.17 -18.87 10.82
CA ARG A 32 -2.46 -19.79 9.92
C ARG A 32 -3.11 -21.18 9.87
N ILE A 33 -3.54 -21.71 11.02
CA ILE A 33 -4.23 -23.01 11.08
C ILE A 33 -5.55 -22.95 10.31
N LEU A 34 -6.37 -21.92 10.53
CA LEU A 34 -7.65 -21.75 9.85
C LEU A 34 -7.47 -21.63 8.34
N ASN A 35 -6.53 -20.79 7.87
CA ASN A 35 -6.21 -20.70 6.44
C ASN A 35 -5.77 -22.05 5.85
N THR A 36 -5.00 -22.83 6.60
CA THR A 36 -4.57 -24.16 6.15
C THR A 36 -5.74 -25.14 6.03
N ILE A 37 -6.70 -25.09 6.96
CA ILE A 37 -7.92 -25.92 6.93
C ILE A 37 -8.77 -25.55 5.70
N VAL A 38 -9.00 -24.26 5.48
CA VAL A 38 -9.79 -23.75 4.35
C VAL A 38 -9.16 -24.18 3.01
N LEU A 39 -7.85 -23.99 2.86
CA LEU A 39 -7.14 -24.33 1.62
C LEU A 39 -7.07 -25.85 1.34
N LYS A 40 -6.93 -26.68 2.37
CA LYS A 40 -6.69 -28.13 2.19
C LYS A 40 -7.94 -28.99 2.21
N GLN A 41 -8.96 -28.59 2.97
CA GLN A 41 -10.07 -29.50 3.29
C GLN A 41 -11.43 -28.98 2.83
N SER A 42 -11.56 -27.72 2.39
CA SER A 42 -12.85 -27.10 2.01
C SER A 42 -13.96 -27.30 3.05
N ILE A 43 -13.60 -27.43 4.33
CA ILE A 43 -14.54 -27.69 5.42
C ILE A 43 -15.11 -26.36 5.93
N SER A 44 -16.42 -26.33 6.19
CA SER A 44 -17.06 -25.18 6.83
C SER A 44 -16.51 -24.94 8.24
N LEU A 45 -16.27 -23.68 8.58
CA LEU A 45 -15.75 -23.29 9.90
C LEU A 45 -16.88 -23.02 10.93
N GLN A 46 -18.10 -23.48 10.65
CA GLN A 46 -19.27 -23.24 11.49
C GLN A 46 -19.10 -23.68 12.95
N GLU A 47 -18.37 -24.77 13.21
CA GLU A 47 -18.09 -25.24 14.58
C GLU A 47 -17.35 -24.19 15.44
N TYR A 48 -16.62 -23.28 14.81
CA TYR A 48 -15.89 -22.22 15.50
C TYR A 48 -16.72 -20.94 15.67
N PHE A 49 -17.89 -20.83 15.03
CA PHE A 49 -18.68 -19.61 14.97
C PHE A 49 -19.09 -19.10 16.35
N GLU A 50 -19.78 -19.91 17.15
CA GLU A 50 -20.29 -19.48 18.46
C GLU A 50 -19.16 -19.05 19.40
N ARG A 51 -18.03 -19.76 19.38
CA ARG A 51 -16.93 -19.46 20.29
C ARG A 51 -16.08 -18.27 19.83
N ILE A 52 -15.67 -18.26 18.55
CA ILE A 52 -14.73 -17.27 18.03
C ILE A 52 -15.45 -16.00 17.60
N VAL A 53 -16.56 -16.12 16.87
CA VAL A 53 -17.26 -14.96 16.31
C VAL A 53 -18.20 -14.34 17.34
N VAL A 54 -19.06 -15.13 17.98
CA VAL A 54 -20.03 -14.60 18.95
C VAL A 54 -19.33 -14.32 20.28
N GLY A 55 -18.74 -15.35 20.89
CA GLY A 55 -18.16 -15.28 22.24
C GLY A 55 -17.06 -14.24 22.39
N TYR A 56 -16.05 -14.24 21.52
CA TYR A 56 -14.96 -13.25 21.63
C TYR A 56 -15.38 -11.82 21.28
N SER A 57 -16.37 -11.63 20.40
CA SER A 57 -16.88 -10.28 20.10
C SER A 57 -17.66 -9.70 21.27
N GLN A 58 -18.52 -10.51 21.91
CA GLN A 58 -19.20 -10.12 23.13
C GLN A 58 -18.19 -9.81 24.24
N LEU A 59 -17.20 -10.68 24.44
CA LEU A 59 -16.17 -10.46 25.46
C LEU A 59 -15.36 -9.17 25.20
N ALA A 60 -14.98 -8.90 23.95
CA ALA A 60 -14.26 -7.69 23.56
C ALA A 60 -15.10 -6.41 23.73
N ALA A 61 -16.41 -6.50 23.57
CA ALA A 61 -17.29 -5.39 23.88
C ALA A 61 -17.38 -5.10 25.39
N GLU A 62 -17.07 -6.08 26.25
CA GLU A 62 -17.29 -6.07 27.73
C GLU A 62 -16.02 -5.62 28.41
N THR A 63 -14.92 -6.20 27.96
CA THR A 63 -13.60 -6.05 28.53
C THR A 63 -12.81 -5.08 27.66
N GLN A 64 -12.74 -3.83 28.10
CA GLN A 64 -11.96 -2.78 27.41
C GLN A 64 -10.51 -2.67 27.96
N SER A 65 -10.11 -3.60 28.82
CA SER A 65 -8.80 -3.68 29.45
C SER A 65 -8.03 -4.93 29.00
N GLY A 66 -6.75 -5.02 29.34
CA GLY A 66 -5.92 -6.16 28.97
C GLY A 66 -5.77 -6.33 27.45
N PRO A 67 -5.66 -7.57 26.95
CA PRO A 67 -5.46 -7.81 25.51
C PRO A 67 -6.61 -7.29 24.64
N LEU A 68 -7.84 -7.29 25.14
CA LEU A 68 -9.02 -6.85 24.38
C LEU A 68 -9.18 -5.33 24.34
N GLY A 69 -8.43 -4.59 25.15
CA GLY A 69 -8.26 -3.14 25.00
C GLY A 69 -7.18 -2.74 24.00
N ASN A 70 -6.33 -3.68 23.54
CA ASN A 70 -5.22 -3.38 22.65
C ASN A 70 -5.63 -3.45 21.17
N GLU A 71 -5.44 -2.35 20.44
CA GLU A 71 -5.85 -2.21 19.04
C GLU A 71 -5.20 -3.26 18.10
N ALA A 72 -3.92 -3.61 18.33
CA ALA A 72 -3.23 -4.60 17.49
C ALA A 72 -3.76 -6.03 17.72
N VAL A 73 -4.06 -6.38 18.97
CA VAL A 73 -4.68 -7.68 19.30
C VAL A 73 -6.09 -7.75 18.71
N LEU A 74 -6.88 -6.67 18.81
CA LEU A 74 -8.21 -6.58 18.21
C LEU A 74 -8.16 -6.71 16.68
N GLY A 75 -7.17 -6.13 16.02
CA GLY A 75 -6.95 -6.29 14.58
C GLY A 75 -6.67 -7.75 14.20
N MET A 76 -5.83 -8.44 14.97
CA MET A 76 -5.52 -9.86 14.76
C MET A 76 -6.74 -10.77 15.04
N LEU A 77 -7.51 -10.48 16.08
CA LEU A 77 -8.76 -11.18 16.40
C LEU A 77 -9.79 -10.96 15.28
N GLY A 78 -9.94 -9.72 14.81
CA GLY A 78 -10.82 -9.39 13.68
C GLY A 78 -10.45 -10.16 12.41
N ALA A 79 -9.16 -10.30 12.09
CA ALA A 79 -8.71 -11.11 10.97
C ALA A 79 -9.05 -12.61 11.13
N VAL A 80 -8.98 -13.15 12.35
CA VAL A 80 -9.42 -14.53 12.64
C VAL A 80 -10.94 -14.67 12.47
N ILE A 81 -11.72 -13.74 13.02
CA ILE A 81 -13.17 -13.70 12.88
C ILE A 81 -13.58 -13.64 11.41
N ASN A 82 -12.93 -12.78 10.63
CA ASN A 82 -13.18 -12.63 9.19
C ASN A 82 -13.00 -13.96 8.44
N ILE A 83 -11.93 -14.72 8.70
CA ILE A 83 -11.73 -16.04 8.08
C ILE A 83 -12.86 -17.00 8.43
N VAL A 84 -13.29 -17.03 9.70
CA VAL A 84 -14.40 -17.91 10.13
C VAL A 84 -15.69 -17.52 9.42
N VAL A 85 -16.07 -16.24 9.44
CA VAL A 85 -17.33 -15.75 8.84
C VAL A 85 -17.40 -16.06 7.35
N ARG A 86 -16.33 -15.83 6.58
CA ARG A 86 -16.28 -16.11 5.14
C ARG A 86 -16.51 -17.59 4.77
N ASN A 87 -16.25 -18.50 5.71
CA ASN A 87 -16.33 -19.95 5.49
C ASN A 87 -17.47 -20.60 6.30
N CYS A 88 -18.46 -19.79 6.73
CA CYS A 88 -19.70 -20.26 7.34
C CYS A 88 -20.84 -20.30 6.31
N PRO A 89 -21.91 -21.10 6.54
CA PRO A 89 -23.09 -21.12 5.68
C PRO A 89 -23.82 -19.77 5.66
N GLU A 90 -24.58 -19.52 4.59
CA GLU A 90 -25.29 -18.24 4.37
C GLU A 90 -26.16 -17.81 5.55
N GLY A 91 -26.90 -18.73 6.20
CA GLY A 91 -27.72 -18.40 7.37
C GLY A 91 -26.91 -17.88 8.57
N THR A 92 -25.69 -18.39 8.76
CA THR A 92 -24.78 -17.89 9.80
C THR A 92 -24.19 -16.53 9.41
N VAL A 93 -23.87 -16.32 8.13
CA VAL A 93 -23.38 -15.04 7.62
C VAL A 93 -24.46 -13.96 7.72
N GLN A 94 -25.72 -14.28 7.45
CA GLN A 94 -26.86 -13.38 7.67
C GLN A 94 -26.96 -12.96 9.15
N ARG A 95 -26.83 -13.91 10.08
CA ARG A 95 -26.79 -13.59 11.52
C ARG A 95 -25.65 -12.63 11.89
N VAL A 96 -24.50 -12.69 11.21
CA VAL A 96 -23.42 -11.70 11.38
C VAL A 96 -23.86 -10.35 10.83
N ALA A 97 -24.47 -10.31 9.64
CA ALA A 97 -24.94 -9.08 9.02
C ALA A 97 -25.96 -8.32 9.88
N ASP A 98 -26.78 -9.04 10.64
CA ASP A 98 -27.77 -8.44 11.55
C ASP A 98 -27.16 -7.92 12.86
N ASN A 99 -25.93 -8.31 13.21
CA ASN A 99 -25.34 -8.11 14.55
C ASN A 99 -23.90 -7.58 14.58
N PHE A 100 -23.25 -7.36 13.43
CA PHE A 100 -21.81 -7.04 13.42
C PHE A 100 -21.46 -5.73 14.11
N TYR A 101 -22.33 -4.71 14.05
CA TYR A 101 -22.15 -3.49 14.83
C TYR A 101 -22.44 -3.74 16.31
N THR A 102 -23.47 -4.51 16.69
CA THR A 102 -23.77 -4.77 18.11
C THR A 102 -22.79 -5.74 18.78
N LEU A 103 -21.88 -6.36 18.02
CA LEU A 103 -21.00 -7.44 18.48
C LEU A 103 -21.81 -8.54 19.20
N PHE A 104 -23.01 -8.85 18.69
CA PHE A 104 -23.94 -9.87 19.19
C PHE A 104 -24.50 -9.62 20.61
N ARG A 105 -24.47 -8.39 21.13
CA ARG A 105 -25.02 -8.08 22.47
C ARG A 105 -26.51 -7.80 22.51
N GLN A 106 -27.01 -7.08 21.53
CA GLN A 106 -28.42 -6.71 21.48
C GLN A 106 -29.12 -7.66 20.52
N THR A 107 -30.32 -8.10 20.89
CA THR A 107 -31.19 -8.88 20.01
C THR A 107 -31.53 -8.03 18.80
N SER A 108 -30.79 -8.24 17.71
CA SER A 108 -30.97 -7.67 16.37
C SER A 108 -30.88 -6.14 16.27
N PHE A 109 -30.26 -5.65 15.20
CA PHE A 109 -30.57 -4.32 14.64
C PHE A 109 -32.04 -4.31 14.13
N ASN A 110 -33.01 -4.53 15.03
CA ASN A 110 -34.42 -4.66 14.65
C ASN A 110 -35.05 -3.27 14.48
N THR A 111 -35.36 -2.97 13.22
CA THR A 111 -36.58 -2.27 12.81
C THR A 111 -36.84 -0.90 13.46
N SER A 112 -35.98 0.09 13.17
CA SER A 112 -36.30 1.52 12.95
C SER A 112 -35.09 2.41 13.31
N HIS A 113 -34.48 3.02 12.29
CA HIS A 113 -33.59 4.19 12.37
C HIS A 113 -32.56 4.26 13.53
N ILE A 114 -31.86 3.18 13.87
CA ILE A 114 -30.68 3.30 14.73
C ILE A 114 -29.56 3.91 13.89
N ARG A 115 -29.32 5.21 14.09
CA ARG A 115 -28.20 5.92 13.46
C ARG A 115 -26.89 5.38 14.02
N LEU A 116 -25.92 5.17 13.14
CA LEU A 116 -24.57 4.77 13.51
C LEU A 116 -23.93 5.79 14.46
N SER A 117 -24.34 7.06 14.41
CA SER A 117 -23.98 8.10 15.37
C SER A 117 -24.24 7.73 16.84
N ALA A 118 -25.35 7.06 17.17
CA ALA A 118 -25.62 6.60 18.54
C ALA A 118 -24.64 5.49 18.98
N TYR A 119 -24.25 4.62 18.04
CA TYR A 119 -23.27 3.56 18.28
C TYR A 119 -21.87 4.11 18.53
N PHE A 120 -21.49 5.14 17.77
CA PHE A 120 -20.20 5.82 17.87
C PHE A 120 -20.15 6.87 18.99
N SER A 121 -21.25 7.12 19.72
CA SER A 121 -21.27 8.04 20.87
C SER A 121 -20.49 7.50 22.09
N SER A 122 -20.33 6.17 22.22
CA SER A 122 -19.43 5.53 23.21
C SER A 122 -18.53 4.50 22.51
N PRO A 123 -17.57 4.95 21.68
CA PRO A 123 -16.80 4.08 20.83
C PRO A 123 -15.74 3.36 21.67
N SER A 124 -15.75 2.03 21.64
CA SER A 124 -14.59 1.25 22.06
C SER A 124 -13.79 0.86 20.83
N ALA A 125 -12.47 0.71 20.96
CA ALA A 125 -11.63 0.23 19.87
C ALA A 125 -12.14 -1.12 19.33
N ALA A 126 -12.64 -1.99 20.20
CA ALA A 126 -13.22 -3.28 19.81
C ALA A 126 -14.42 -3.14 18.88
N LYS A 127 -15.35 -2.24 19.20
CA LYS A 127 -16.53 -1.94 18.38
C LYS A 127 -16.14 -1.57 16.95
N VAL A 128 -15.22 -0.62 16.78
CA VAL A 128 -14.81 -0.14 15.44
C VAL A 128 -13.98 -1.18 14.70
N ILE A 129 -12.97 -1.75 15.34
CA ILE A 129 -12.02 -2.67 14.68
C ILE A 129 -12.73 -3.97 14.28
N LEU A 130 -13.45 -4.62 15.21
CA LEU A 130 -14.10 -5.90 14.92
C LEU A 130 -15.23 -5.75 13.90
N SER A 131 -16.04 -4.69 14.00
CA SER A 131 -17.09 -4.42 13.00
C SER A 131 -16.51 -4.20 11.60
N THR A 132 -15.34 -3.56 11.48
CA THR A 132 -14.64 -3.40 10.19
C THR A 132 -14.31 -4.75 9.55
N TRP A 133 -13.75 -5.68 10.33
CA TRP A 133 -13.38 -7.01 9.84
C TRP A 133 -14.59 -7.89 9.53
N MET A 134 -15.66 -7.77 10.31
CA MET A 134 -16.92 -8.46 10.06
C MET A 134 -17.59 -7.92 8.80
N LEU A 135 -17.73 -6.61 8.64
CA LEU A 135 -18.28 -5.97 7.44
C LEU A 135 -17.50 -6.41 6.18
N ALA A 136 -16.18 -6.48 6.27
CA ALA A 136 -15.35 -7.00 5.19
C ALA A 136 -15.72 -8.43 4.79
N ALA A 137 -16.07 -9.29 5.74
CA ALA A 137 -16.44 -10.69 5.47
C ALA A 137 -17.83 -10.87 4.83
N LEU A 138 -18.72 -9.87 4.87
CA LEU A 138 -20.13 -10.02 4.47
C LEU A 138 -20.34 -9.92 2.95
N PRO A 139 -20.84 -10.92 2.21
CA PRO A 139 -21.14 -10.78 0.78
C PRO A 139 -22.16 -9.66 0.48
N LYS A 140 -22.26 -9.27 -0.80
CA LYS A 140 -23.15 -8.17 -1.24
C LYS A 140 -24.64 -8.51 -1.15
N ALA A 141 -25.01 -9.76 -1.38
CA ALA A 141 -26.40 -10.21 -1.50
C ALA A 141 -26.95 -10.67 -0.14
N LEU A 142 -27.01 -9.76 0.83
CA LEU A 142 -27.55 -10.04 2.17
C LEU A 142 -28.69 -9.09 2.50
N ASP A 143 -29.70 -9.61 3.18
CA ASP A 143 -30.90 -8.89 3.58
C ASP A 143 -30.72 -8.33 4.99
N ALA A 144 -29.73 -7.45 5.18
CA ALA A 144 -29.49 -6.78 6.46
C ALA A 144 -29.93 -5.32 6.39
N ALA A 145 -30.67 -4.85 7.41
CA ALA A 145 -31.21 -3.49 7.46
C ALA A 145 -30.14 -2.39 7.27
N VAL A 146 -28.96 -2.61 7.85
CA VAL A 146 -27.82 -1.67 7.77
C VAL A 146 -27.19 -1.63 6.37
N LEU A 147 -27.35 -2.69 5.58
CA LEU A 147 -26.85 -2.79 4.20
C LEU A 147 -27.89 -2.35 3.17
N LEU A 148 -29.10 -1.95 3.60
CA LEU A 148 -30.10 -1.35 2.73
C LEU A 148 -29.62 0.01 2.22
N LYS A 149 -29.99 0.35 0.99
CA LYS A 149 -29.44 1.51 0.25
C LYS A 149 -29.47 2.83 1.02
N GLY A 150 -30.60 3.17 1.65
CA GLY A 150 -30.73 4.41 2.43
C GLY A 150 -29.78 4.44 3.64
N SER A 151 -29.71 3.33 4.36
CA SER A 151 -28.86 3.19 5.56
C SER A 151 -27.37 3.17 5.25
N VAL A 152 -26.96 2.74 4.05
CA VAL A 152 -25.55 2.80 3.62
C VAL A 152 -25.08 4.24 3.45
N ALA A 153 -25.90 5.13 2.88
CA ALA A 153 -25.53 6.53 2.71
C ALA A 153 -25.40 7.23 4.08
N ASP A 154 -26.41 7.08 4.94
CA ASP A 154 -26.40 7.61 6.31
C ASP A 154 -25.19 7.06 7.10
N GLY A 155 -24.87 5.77 6.91
CA GLY A 155 -23.74 5.14 7.58
C GLY A 155 -22.37 5.65 7.13
N ILE A 156 -22.22 6.01 5.85
CA ILE A 156 -21.01 6.67 5.36
C ILE A 156 -20.88 8.06 6.01
N GLU A 157 -21.95 8.84 6.07
CA GLU A 157 -21.94 10.17 6.68
C GLU A 157 -21.61 10.10 8.19
N ASP A 158 -22.27 9.20 8.93
CA ASP A 158 -22.00 8.98 10.35
C ASP A 158 -20.54 8.54 10.61
N LEU A 159 -19.98 7.66 9.76
CA LEU A 159 -18.59 7.22 9.86
C LEU A 159 -17.59 8.34 9.58
N VAL A 160 -17.87 9.18 8.56
CA VAL A 160 -17.02 10.34 8.21
C VAL A 160 -17.06 11.38 9.33
N LEU A 161 -18.24 11.64 9.88
CA LEU A 161 -18.39 12.56 11.01
C LEU A 161 -17.58 12.03 12.21
N PHE A 162 -17.77 10.76 12.56
CA PHE A 162 -17.06 10.15 13.69
C PHE A 162 -15.53 10.11 13.50
N ALA A 163 -15.06 9.73 12.31
CA ALA A 163 -13.64 9.65 12.00
C ALA A 163 -12.96 11.02 12.09
N SER A 164 -13.65 12.10 11.73
CA SER A 164 -13.09 13.46 11.82
C SER A 164 -12.89 13.97 13.26
N GLN A 165 -13.64 13.41 14.22
CA GLN A 165 -13.60 13.80 15.64
C GLN A 165 -12.72 12.90 16.50
N THR A 166 -12.31 11.74 15.96
CA THR A 166 -11.63 10.70 16.74
C THR A 166 -10.14 11.03 16.93
N PRO A 167 -9.60 10.96 18.17
CA PRO A 167 -8.19 11.25 18.40
C PRO A 167 -7.25 10.06 18.08
N SER A 168 -7.75 8.82 18.03
CA SER A 168 -6.93 7.64 17.69
C SER A 168 -6.85 7.46 16.17
N GLN A 169 -5.64 7.53 15.65
CA GLN A 169 -5.35 7.27 14.23
C GLN A 169 -5.76 5.86 13.79
N THR A 170 -5.61 4.84 14.65
CA THR A 170 -6.00 3.47 14.29
C THR A 170 -7.52 3.36 14.11
N ILE A 171 -8.29 4.00 14.99
CA ILE A 171 -9.75 4.00 14.91
C ILE A 171 -10.19 4.77 13.67
N GLU A 172 -9.61 5.96 13.43
CA GLU A 172 -9.83 6.76 12.20
C GLU A 172 -9.62 5.89 10.94
N LEU A 173 -8.46 5.21 10.82
CA LEU A 173 -8.16 4.36 9.66
C LEU A 173 -9.15 3.20 9.49
N ASN A 174 -9.65 2.61 10.58
CA ASN A 174 -10.66 1.55 10.48
C ASN A 174 -12.03 2.11 10.04
N CYS A 175 -12.42 3.31 10.49
CA CYS A 175 -13.61 3.99 9.97
C CYS A 175 -13.48 4.28 8.46
N LEU A 176 -12.33 4.78 8.02
CA LEU A 176 -12.08 5.04 6.59
C LEU A 176 -12.07 3.75 5.76
N ARG A 177 -11.60 2.62 6.32
CA ARG A 177 -11.76 1.29 5.70
C ARG A 177 -13.23 0.87 5.58
N GLN A 178 -14.05 1.12 6.59
CA GLN A 178 -15.50 0.85 6.50
C GLN A 178 -16.15 1.70 5.41
N VAL A 179 -15.82 3.00 5.34
CA VAL A 179 -16.29 3.89 4.26
C VAL A 179 -15.89 3.32 2.89
N ALA A 180 -14.62 2.91 2.74
CA ALA A 180 -14.15 2.29 1.51
C ALA A 180 -14.86 0.97 1.17
N LEU A 181 -15.18 0.12 2.16
CA LEU A 181 -15.98 -1.09 1.98
C LEU A 181 -17.41 -0.77 1.54
N TYR A 182 -18.07 0.19 2.17
CA TYR A 182 -19.41 0.61 1.75
C TYR A 182 -19.41 1.11 0.31
N ILE A 183 -18.50 2.02 -0.05
CA ILE A 183 -18.37 2.56 -1.40
C ILE A 183 -18.01 1.46 -2.42
N ASN A 184 -17.07 0.57 -2.11
CA ASN A 184 -16.60 -0.43 -3.06
C ASN A 184 -17.62 -1.56 -3.27
N LYS A 185 -18.30 -1.98 -2.21
CA LYS A 185 -19.04 -3.26 -2.17
C LYS A 185 -20.55 -3.10 -2.09
N HIS A 186 -21.03 -2.25 -1.18
CA HIS A 186 -22.45 -2.16 -0.83
C HIS A 186 -23.18 -1.05 -1.60
N LEU A 187 -22.47 0.00 -2.01
CA LEU A 187 -23.04 1.08 -2.79
C LEU A 187 -23.38 0.61 -4.21
N SER A 188 -24.62 0.91 -4.64
CA SER A 188 -25.08 0.60 -5.98
C SER A 188 -24.39 1.49 -7.03
N ASN A 189 -24.36 1.07 -8.29
CA ASN A 189 -23.71 1.86 -9.34
C ASN A 189 -24.35 3.26 -9.53
N LYS A 190 -25.65 3.40 -9.26
CA LYS A 190 -26.38 4.67 -9.39
C LYS A 190 -26.00 5.66 -8.27
N ASP A 191 -25.69 5.12 -7.09
CA ASP A 191 -25.44 5.92 -5.88
C ASP A 191 -23.95 6.29 -5.73
N LEU A 192 -23.08 5.85 -6.65
CA LEU A 192 -21.65 6.20 -6.65
C LEU A 192 -21.40 7.71 -6.72
N ILE A 193 -22.37 8.48 -7.20
CA ILE A 193 -22.32 9.95 -7.19
C ILE A 193 -22.14 10.49 -5.76
N LEU A 194 -22.69 9.81 -4.74
CA LEU A 194 -22.51 10.20 -3.34
C LEU A 194 -21.02 10.17 -2.93
N ALA A 195 -20.28 9.16 -3.37
CA ALA A 195 -18.85 9.05 -3.10
C ALA A 195 -18.04 10.14 -3.82
N SER A 196 -18.43 10.49 -5.06
CA SER A 196 -17.84 11.62 -5.78
C SER A 196 -18.11 12.95 -5.08
N ASN A 197 -19.36 13.21 -4.68
CA ASN A 197 -19.72 14.42 -3.93
C ASN A 197 -18.98 14.52 -2.59
N LEU A 198 -18.80 13.39 -1.89
CA LEU A 198 -18.00 13.33 -0.65
C LEU A 198 -16.53 13.69 -0.92
N LEU A 199 -15.95 13.15 -1.99
CA LEU A 199 -14.58 13.48 -2.40
C LEU A 199 -14.45 14.97 -2.70
N ASP A 200 -15.35 15.53 -3.50
CA ASP A 200 -15.31 16.95 -3.89
C ASP A 200 -15.43 17.89 -2.69
N LYS A 201 -16.38 17.61 -1.78
CA LYS A 201 -16.52 18.36 -0.52
C LYS A 201 -15.24 18.29 0.34
N THR A 202 -14.65 17.11 0.45
CA THR A 202 -13.42 16.90 1.22
C THR A 202 -12.26 17.67 0.61
N LEU A 203 -12.08 17.61 -0.71
CA LEU A 203 -11.04 18.35 -1.41
C LEU A 203 -11.23 19.87 -1.28
N GLN A 204 -12.46 20.37 -1.38
CA GLN A 204 -12.75 21.79 -1.14
C GLN A 204 -12.33 22.22 0.26
N SER A 205 -12.63 21.41 1.30
CA SER A 205 -12.22 21.70 2.69
C SER A 205 -10.70 21.70 2.89
N LEU A 206 -9.97 20.89 2.10
CA LEU A 206 -8.51 20.88 2.11
C LEU A 206 -7.94 22.15 1.49
N TYR A 207 -8.54 22.65 0.40
CA TYR A 207 -8.09 23.89 -0.24
C TYR A 207 -8.40 25.14 0.60
N SER A 208 -9.52 25.15 1.33
CA SER A 208 -9.87 26.26 2.23
C SER A 208 -9.12 26.26 3.55
N ASN A 209 -8.40 25.16 3.88
CA ASN A 209 -7.75 24.92 5.18
C ASN A 209 -8.73 24.93 6.38
N ASP A 210 -10.00 24.61 6.16
CA ASP A 210 -11.04 24.64 7.19
C ASP A 210 -11.03 23.41 8.11
N SER A 211 -10.29 22.36 7.74
CA SER A 211 -10.33 21.04 8.39
C SER A 211 -8.95 20.43 8.57
N ASN A 212 -8.85 19.37 9.39
CA ASN A 212 -7.61 18.63 9.59
C ASN A 212 -7.11 18.07 8.23
N PRO A 213 -5.96 18.55 7.72
CA PRO A 213 -5.49 18.21 6.39
C PRO A 213 -5.12 16.73 6.26
N ASP A 214 -4.53 16.14 7.30
CA ASP A 214 -4.14 14.73 7.31
C ASP A 214 -5.35 13.80 7.17
N TYR A 215 -6.43 14.12 7.88
CA TYR A 215 -7.68 13.38 7.82
C TYR A 215 -8.32 13.48 6.43
N GLY A 216 -8.47 14.71 5.92
CA GLY A 216 -9.07 14.95 4.61
C GLY A 216 -8.29 14.24 3.51
N LEU A 217 -6.96 14.28 3.55
CA LEU A 217 -6.11 13.52 2.63
C LEU A 217 -6.38 12.02 2.70
N ARG A 218 -6.36 11.41 3.90
CA ARG A 218 -6.61 9.97 4.04
C ARG A 218 -8.00 9.60 3.52
N LEU A 219 -9.04 10.37 3.87
CA LEU A 219 -10.40 10.16 3.38
C LEU A 219 -10.47 10.21 1.85
N SER A 220 -9.91 11.24 1.22
CA SER A 220 -9.87 11.38 -0.24
C SER A 220 -9.20 10.19 -0.93
N PHE A 221 -8.10 9.68 -0.37
CA PHE A 221 -7.39 8.51 -0.90
C PHE A 221 -8.17 7.20 -0.68
N PHE A 222 -8.83 6.99 0.47
CA PHE A 222 -9.67 5.81 0.69
C PHE A 222 -10.91 5.77 -0.22
N VAL A 223 -11.58 6.92 -0.40
CA VAL A 223 -12.71 7.06 -1.32
C VAL A 223 -12.26 6.77 -2.76
N THR A 224 -11.17 7.40 -3.20
CA THR A 224 -10.63 7.18 -4.55
C THR A 224 -10.20 5.74 -4.77
N LYS A 225 -9.51 5.12 -3.79
CA LYS A 225 -9.15 3.70 -3.82
C LYS A 225 -10.39 2.81 -4.01
N ALA A 226 -11.46 3.05 -3.25
CA ALA A 226 -12.69 2.27 -3.35
C ALA A 226 -13.34 2.36 -4.74
N LEU A 227 -13.36 3.57 -5.34
CA LEU A 227 -13.90 3.82 -6.68
C LEU A 227 -13.04 3.20 -7.79
N VAL A 228 -11.73 3.38 -7.71
CA VAL A 228 -10.74 2.90 -8.68
C VAL A 228 -10.72 1.38 -8.74
N LEU A 229 -10.67 0.68 -7.59
CA LEU A 229 -10.58 -0.78 -7.57
C LEU A 229 -11.80 -1.44 -8.22
N ARG A 230 -12.99 -0.83 -8.14
CA ARG A 230 -14.21 -1.32 -8.82
C ARG A 230 -14.38 -0.82 -10.25
N LEU A 231 -13.49 0.05 -10.74
CA LEU A 231 -13.59 0.75 -12.02
C LEU A 231 -14.88 1.56 -12.19
N ALA A 232 -15.22 2.37 -11.17
CA ALA A 232 -16.35 3.29 -11.26
C ALA A 232 -16.18 4.27 -12.44
N PRO A 233 -17.27 4.72 -13.09
CA PRO A 233 -17.19 5.69 -14.19
C PRO A 233 -16.40 6.96 -13.83
N GLN A 234 -16.58 7.47 -12.62
CA GLN A 234 -15.94 8.70 -12.12
C GLN A 234 -14.47 8.52 -11.70
N SER A 235 -13.89 7.31 -11.80
CA SER A 235 -12.54 7.02 -11.28
C SER A 235 -11.47 7.96 -11.88
N ASN A 236 -11.54 8.28 -13.17
CA ASN A 236 -10.54 9.13 -13.82
C ASN A 236 -10.61 10.56 -13.29
N ALA A 237 -11.82 11.11 -13.10
CA ALA A 237 -12.01 12.43 -12.51
C ALA A 237 -11.49 12.48 -11.07
N SER A 238 -11.77 11.45 -10.26
CA SER A 238 -11.22 11.34 -8.90
C SER A 238 -9.69 11.31 -8.89
N LEU A 239 -9.07 10.56 -9.79
CA LEU A 239 -7.61 10.49 -9.93
C LEU A 239 -7.00 11.83 -10.36
N GLU A 240 -7.63 12.54 -11.29
CA GLU A 240 -7.21 13.87 -11.71
C GLU A 240 -7.31 14.89 -10.57
N SER A 241 -8.40 14.86 -9.80
CA SER A 241 -8.56 15.68 -8.60
C SER A 241 -7.46 15.45 -7.56
N LEU A 242 -7.01 14.20 -7.37
CA LEU A 242 -5.87 13.90 -6.49
C LEU A 242 -4.53 14.43 -7.04
N ILE A 243 -4.32 14.42 -8.37
CA ILE A 243 -3.10 15.00 -8.96
C ILE A 243 -3.03 16.50 -8.67
N ASN A 244 -4.16 17.21 -8.69
CA ASN A 244 -4.19 18.65 -8.39
C ASN A 244 -3.69 18.98 -6.97
N LEU A 245 -3.71 18.03 -6.03
CA LEU A 245 -3.13 18.22 -4.70
C LEU A 245 -1.60 18.33 -4.73
N LEU A 246 -0.93 17.76 -5.74
CA LEU A 246 0.54 17.79 -5.87
C LEU A 246 1.09 19.19 -6.18
N SER A 247 0.26 20.04 -6.79
CA SER A 247 0.53 21.46 -7.05
C SER A 247 -0.19 22.38 -6.06
N SER A 248 -0.66 21.86 -4.92
CA SER A 248 -1.28 22.72 -3.90
C SER A 248 -0.25 23.72 -3.33
N PRO A 249 -0.66 24.95 -2.97
CA PRO A 249 0.25 25.96 -2.43
C PRO A 249 0.81 25.55 -1.06
N ASN A 250 0.12 24.65 -0.35
CA ASN A 250 0.58 24.13 0.92
C ASN A 250 1.54 22.95 0.71
N THR A 251 2.83 23.19 0.92
CA THR A 251 3.89 22.20 0.66
C THR A 251 3.75 20.92 1.49
N SER A 252 3.21 20.99 2.72
CA SER A 252 3.02 19.81 3.56
C SER A 252 1.94 18.89 2.98
N ILE A 253 0.80 19.47 2.57
CA ILE A 253 -0.31 18.75 1.93
C ILE A 253 0.15 18.12 0.63
N ALA A 254 0.85 18.88 -0.22
CA ALA A 254 1.36 18.38 -1.49
C ALA A 254 2.32 17.18 -1.30
N ARG A 255 3.23 17.27 -0.33
CA ARG A 255 4.18 16.19 -0.03
C ARG A 255 3.48 14.96 0.55
N GLN A 256 2.55 15.13 1.49
CA GLN A 256 1.79 14.02 2.06
C GLN A 256 0.90 13.35 1.00
N ALA A 257 0.23 14.13 0.15
CA ALA A 257 -0.55 13.61 -0.97
C ALA A 257 0.33 12.77 -1.91
N ALA A 258 1.54 13.24 -2.25
CA ALA A 258 2.48 12.49 -3.07
C ALA A 258 2.81 11.10 -2.51
N LEU A 259 3.02 10.98 -1.20
CA LEU A 259 3.29 9.71 -0.54
C LEU A 259 2.09 8.75 -0.57
N LEU A 260 0.86 9.29 -0.51
CA LEU A 260 -0.37 8.49 -0.47
C LEU A 260 -0.75 7.87 -1.82
N PHE A 261 -0.17 8.30 -2.94
CA PHE A 261 -0.38 7.65 -4.25
C PHE A 261 -0.05 6.16 -4.26
N ARG A 262 0.96 5.75 -3.47
CA ARG A 262 1.28 4.33 -3.27
C ARG A 262 0.12 3.56 -2.66
N ALA A 263 -0.68 4.19 -1.79
CA ALA A 263 -1.74 3.52 -1.05
C ALA A 263 -2.94 3.13 -1.94
N ILE A 264 -3.13 3.77 -3.11
CA ILE A 264 -4.26 3.54 -4.02
C ILE A 264 -4.31 2.09 -4.47
N LEU A 265 -3.19 1.55 -4.95
CA LEU A 265 -3.09 0.18 -5.46
C LEU A 265 -2.41 -0.78 -4.47
N ALA A 266 -1.91 -0.29 -3.34
CA ALA A 266 -1.32 -1.15 -2.32
C ALA A 266 -2.32 -2.22 -1.84
N PRO A 267 -1.86 -3.48 -1.65
CA PRO A 267 -2.71 -4.54 -1.12
C PRO A 267 -3.20 -4.16 0.28
N ASP A 268 -4.44 -4.52 0.58
CA ASP A 268 -5.08 -4.32 1.89
C ASP A 268 -5.71 -5.64 2.33
N ASP A 269 -5.56 -6.02 3.59
CA ASP A 269 -6.15 -7.24 4.13
C ASP A 269 -7.70 -7.15 4.19
N VAL A 270 -8.23 -5.94 4.40
CA VAL A 270 -9.66 -5.66 4.57
C VAL A 270 -10.34 -5.48 3.21
N LEU A 271 -9.83 -4.58 2.38
CA LEU A 271 -10.33 -4.35 1.03
C LEU A 271 -9.66 -5.31 0.04
N SER A 272 -9.99 -6.60 0.15
CA SER A 272 -9.39 -7.70 -0.61
C SER A 272 -10.41 -8.53 -1.38
N LYS A 273 -9.97 -9.22 -2.44
CA LYS A 273 -10.83 -10.12 -3.22
C LYS A 273 -11.40 -11.25 -2.36
N GLU A 274 -10.61 -11.76 -1.41
CA GLU A 274 -11.07 -12.78 -0.48
C GLU A 274 -12.24 -12.30 0.39
N ASN A 275 -12.31 -10.99 0.67
CA ASN A 275 -13.40 -10.33 1.40
C ASN A 275 -14.54 -9.88 0.49
N TYR A 276 -14.70 -10.51 -0.67
CA TYR A 276 -15.75 -10.18 -1.64
C TYR A 276 -15.73 -8.70 -2.11
N ALA A 277 -14.59 -8.00 -1.97
CA ALA A 277 -14.43 -6.65 -2.48
C ALA A 277 -14.43 -6.68 -4.02
N GLN A 278 -15.02 -5.66 -4.63
CA GLN A 278 -15.05 -5.50 -6.08
C GLN A 278 -13.70 -4.96 -6.56
N ILE A 279 -12.76 -5.86 -6.83
CA ILE A 279 -11.42 -5.52 -7.33
C ILE A 279 -11.26 -6.07 -8.75
N ARG A 280 -11.32 -5.18 -9.74
CA ARG A 280 -11.18 -5.51 -11.16
C ARG A 280 -9.70 -5.71 -11.52
N LEU A 281 -9.42 -6.70 -12.35
CA LEU A 281 -8.06 -7.03 -12.79
C LEU A 281 -7.38 -5.86 -13.53
N LEU A 282 -8.15 -5.09 -14.29
CA LEU A 282 -7.66 -3.95 -15.08
C LEU A 282 -7.49 -2.65 -14.25
N ALA A 283 -7.79 -2.66 -12.95
CA ALA A 283 -7.66 -1.46 -12.12
C ALA A 283 -6.21 -0.90 -12.10
N PRO A 284 -5.15 -1.72 -11.94
CA PRO A 284 -3.77 -1.22 -12.03
C PRO A 284 -3.44 -0.60 -13.39
N GLN A 285 -3.88 -1.24 -14.48
CA GLN A 285 -3.67 -0.73 -15.85
C GLN A 285 -4.36 0.62 -16.04
N ARG A 286 -5.60 0.77 -15.58
CA ARG A 286 -6.35 2.02 -15.71
C ARG A 286 -5.76 3.15 -14.88
N VAL A 287 -5.28 2.86 -13.67
CA VAL A 287 -4.55 3.85 -12.86
C VAL A 287 -3.27 4.29 -13.56
N PHE A 288 -2.49 3.34 -14.08
CA PHE A 288 -1.26 3.62 -14.81
C PHE A 288 -1.52 4.50 -16.03
N GLN A 289 -2.44 4.10 -16.91
CA GLN A 289 -2.77 4.84 -18.13
C GLN A 289 -3.39 6.22 -17.86
N SER A 290 -4.09 6.39 -16.73
CA SER A 290 -4.68 7.69 -16.37
C SER A 290 -3.67 8.62 -15.69
N LEU A 291 -2.88 8.12 -14.74
CA LEU A 291 -2.01 8.97 -13.91
C LEU A 291 -0.67 9.28 -14.58
N VAL A 292 -0.04 8.30 -15.22
CA VAL A 292 1.34 8.43 -15.69
C VAL A 292 1.50 9.50 -16.78
N PRO A 293 0.63 9.57 -17.82
CA PRO A 293 0.71 10.64 -18.81
C PRO A 293 0.45 12.03 -18.21
N LEU A 294 -0.51 12.13 -17.28
CA LEU A 294 -0.85 13.39 -16.61
C LEU A 294 0.31 13.88 -15.73
N ILE A 295 0.89 13.00 -14.90
CA ILE A 295 2.05 13.32 -14.07
C ILE A 295 3.23 13.74 -14.96
N SER A 296 3.51 13.01 -16.03
CA SER A 296 4.61 13.33 -16.95
C SER A 296 4.45 14.71 -17.60
N THR A 297 3.22 15.05 -18.00
CA THR A 297 2.90 16.35 -18.60
C THR A 297 3.05 17.48 -17.57
N ARG A 298 2.44 17.32 -16.39
CA ARG A 298 2.47 18.32 -15.32
C ARG A 298 3.89 18.55 -14.78
N PHE A 299 4.68 17.48 -14.69
CA PHE A 299 6.08 17.53 -14.32
C PHE A 299 6.90 18.38 -15.30
N ARG A 300 6.72 18.18 -16.61
CA ARG A 300 7.43 18.95 -17.65
C ARG A 300 7.01 20.42 -17.65
N SER A 301 5.74 20.72 -17.38
CA SER A 301 5.24 22.10 -17.33
C SER A 301 5.57 22.84 -16.03
N SER A 302 5.81 22.14 -14.92
CA SER A 302 6.09 22.78 -13.64
C SER A 302 7.46 23.47 -13.67
N GLN A 303 7.56 24.63 -13.03
CA GLN A 303 8.81 25.36 -12.85
C GLN A 303 9.36 25.24 -11.42
N SER A 304 8.53 24.79 -10.47
CA SER A 304 8.91 24.65 -9.07
C SER A 304 9.68 23.34 -8.82
N PRO A 305 10.90 23.37 -8.28
CA PRO A 305 11.63 22.16 -7.92
C PRO A 305 10.90 21.27 -6.90
N ALA A 306 10.17 21.89 -5.96
CA ALA A 306 9.42 21.16 -4.93
C ALA A 306 8.21 20.41 -5.53
N GLU A 307 7.49 21.02 -6.47
CA GLU A 307 6.40 20.35 -7.18
C GLU A 307 6.91 19.20 -8.05
N LYS A 308 8.03 19.40 -8.75
CA LYS A 308 8.71 18.35 -9.50
C LYS A 308 9.07 17.16 -8.62
N GLU A 309 9.57 17.42 -7.41
CA GLU A 309 9.85 16.36 -6.42
C GLU A 309 8.56 15.61 -6.05
N ASN A 310 7.45 16.31 -5.78
CA ASN A 310 6.17 15.69 -5.44
C ASN A 310 5.62 14.79 -6.57
N TYR A 311 5.72 15.24 -7.82
CA TYR A 311 5.32 14.43 -8.99
C TYR A 311 6.15 13.14 -9.11
N LEU A 312 7.45 13.22 -8.86
CA LEU A 312 8.34 12.05 -8.91
C LEU A 312 8.12 11.10 -7.72
N ILE A 313 7.83 11.62 -6.52
CA ILE A 313 7.41 10.82 -5.37
C ILE A 313 6.13 10.05 -5.73
N ALA A 314 5.10 10.74 -6.24
CA ALA A 314 3.84 10.12 -6.63
C ALA A 314 4.02 9.04 -7.71
N LEU A 315 4.82 9.34 -8.75
CA LEU A 315 5.14 8.40 -9.83
C LEU A 315 5.80 7.13 -9.28
N SER A 316 6.83 7.28 -8.44
CA SER A 316 7.52 6.12 -7.84
C SER A 316 6.59 5.28 -6.97
N GLY A 317 5.65 5.90 -6.25
CA GLY A 317 4.65 5.22 -5.45
C GLY A 317 3.70 4.37 -6.28
N ILE A 318 3.26 4.87 -7.44
CA ILE A 318 2.40 4.13 -8.37
C ILE A 318 3.17 2.95 -9.00
N LEU A 319 4.37 3.21 -9.54
CA LEU A 319 5.19 2.19 -10.20
C LEU A 319 5.55 1.03 -9.26
N ALA A 320 5.75 1.30 -7.96
CA ALA A 320 5.99 0.27 -6.95
C ALA A 320 4.80 -0.68 -6.70
N THR A 321 3.61 -0.36 -7.21
CA THR A 321 2.37 -1.13 -7.00
C THR A 321 1.77 -1.69 -8.28
N VAL A 322 2.23 -1.24 -9.44
CA VAL A 322 1.75 -1.70 -10.75
C VAL A 322 2.62 -2.88 -11.22
N PRO A 323 2.02 -3.97 -11.75
CA PRO A 323 2.77 -5.06 -12.34
C PRO A 323 3.75 -4.60 -13.44
N SER A 324 4.93 -5.21 -13.50
CA SER A 324 5.98 -4.87 -14.46
C SER A 324 5.50 -4.91 -15.91
N ASP A 325 4.64 -5.88 -16.24
CA ASP A 325 4.15 -6.10 -17.61
C ASP A 325 3.38 -4.89 -18.18
N ILE A 326 2.80 -4.07 -17.29
CA ILE A 326 2.10 -2.84 -17.67
C ILE A 326 3.08 -1.67 -17.85
N VAL A 327 4.18 -1.66 -17.09
CA VAL A 327 5.18 -0.59 -17.09
C VAL A 327 6.12 -0.71 -18.30
N MET A 328 6.48 -1.93 -18.69
CA MET A 328 7.50 -2.19 -19.73
C MET A 328 7.24 -1.50 -21.07
N PRO A 329 6.01 -1.50 -21.64
CA PRO A 329 5.77 -0.87 -22.94
C PRO A 329 5.99 0.66 -22.94
N GLU A 330 5.73 1.33 -21.82
CA GLU A 330 5.89 2.79 -21.68
C GLU A 330 7.26 3.18 -21.10
N LEU A 331 8.13 2.21 -20.85
CA LEU A 331 9.41 2.43 -20.21
C LEU A 331 10.29 3.49 -20.91
N PRO A 332 10.40 3.54 -22.26
CA PRO A 332 11.25 4.53 -22.91
C PRO A 332 10.85 5.98 -22.58
N THR A 333 9.55 6.25 -22.39
CA THR A 333 9.05 7.58 -22.05
C THR A 333 9.25 7.92 -20.57
N LEU A 334 9.28 6.89 -19.71
CA LEU A 334 9.44 7.02 -18.25
C LEU A 334 10.89 7.06 -17.80
N LEU A 335 11.82 6.49 -18.57
CA LEU A 335 13.22 6.37 -18.15
C LEU A 335 13.86 7.71 -17.75
N PRO A 336 13.68 8.83 -18.50
CA PRO A 336 14.22 10.12 -18.07
C PRO A 336 13.70 10.58 -16.70
N LEU A 337 12.41 10.34 -16.41
CA LEU A 337 11.79 10.67 -15.12
C LEU A 337 12.33 9.77 -14.00
N LEU A 338 12.51 8.48 -14.28
CA LEU A 338 13.12 7.53 -13.34
C LEU A 338 14.55 7.92 -12.99
N LEU A 339 15.36 8.33 -13.97
CA LEU A 339 16.71 8.81 -13.73
C LEU A 339 16.73 10.03 -12.82
N GLN A 340 15.84 10.99 -13.08
CA GLN A 340 15.74 12.19 -12.25
C GLN A 340 15.26 11.87 -10.83
N SER A 341 14.44 10.83 -10.64
CA SER A 341 14.00 10.40 -9.32
C SER A 341 15.15 9.84 -8.45
N LEU A 342 16.25 9.36 -9.05
CA LEU A 342 17.45 8.94 -8.30
C LEU A 342 18.22 10.14 -7.73
N ASP A 343 18.02 11.35 -8.27
CA ASP A 343 18.68 12.58 -7.82
C ASP A 343 17.95 13.21 -6.61
N ILE A 344 16.70 12.81 -6.34
CA ILE A 344 15.87 13.31 -5.23
C ILE A 344 16.45 12.93 -3.86
N SER A 345 16.12 13.65 -2.79
CA SER A 345 16.59 13.36 -1.43
C SER A 345 15.91 12.13 -0.78
N ASP A 346 14.64 11.89 -1.11
CA ASP A 346 13.80 10.84 -0.55
C ASP A 346 14.30 9.42 -0.87
N GLN A 347 14.70 8.70 0.19
CA GLN A 347 15.29 7.36 0.08
C GLN A 347 14.28 6.28 -0.32
N ASN A 348 12.99 6.47 -0.02
CA ASN A 348 11.95 5.52 -0.39
C ASN A 348 11.69 5.59 -1.89
N VAL A 349 11.69 6.80 -2.46
CA VAL A 349 11.63 7.04 -3.90
C VAL A 349 12.79 6.34 -4.60
N LYS A 350 14.03 6.59 -4.15
CA LYS A 350 15.21 5.91 -4.72
C LYS A 350 15.07 4.39 -4.68
N THR A 351 14.62 3.85 -3.55
CA THR A 351 14.45 2.40 -3.38
C THR A 351 13.44 1.84 -4.39
N ALA A 352 12.27 2.48 -4.51
CA ALA A 352 11.22 2.06 -5.45
C ALA A 352 11.67 2.17 -6.92
N THR A 353 12.36 3.26 -7.26
CA THR A 353 12.95 3.46 -8.59
C THR A 353 14.00 2.38 -8.89
N LEU A 354 14.89 2.06 -7.95
CA LEU A 354 15.90 1.02 -8.13
C LEU A 354 15.28 -0.38 -8.27
N GLU A 355 14.23 -0.69 -7.53
CA GLU A 355 13.49 -1.95 -7.68
C GLU A 355 12.86 -2.05 -9.08
N THR A 356 12.26 -0.96 -9.56
CA THR A 356 11.70 -0.88 -10.92
C THR A 356 12.79 -1.05 -11.98
N LEU A 357 13.92 -0.34 -11.83
CA LEU A 357 15.07 -0.42 -12.73
C LEU A 357 15.70 -1.82 -12.76
N ALA A 358 15.78 -2.51 -11.61
CA ALA A 358 16.32 -3.87 -11.55
C ALA A 358 15.49 -4.84 -12.41
N VAL A 359 14.15 -4.74 -12.35
CA VAL A 359 13.26 -5.57 -13.18
C VAL A 359 13.38 -5.19 -14.65
N VAL A 360 13.49 -3.89 -14.96
CA VAL A 360 13.69 -3.38 -16.32
C VAL A 360 14.96 -3.93 -16.95
N ILE A 361 16.10 -3.82 -16.27
CA ILE A 361 17.41 -4.28 -16.78
C ILE A 361 17.37 -5.78 -17.08
N THR A 362 16.66 -6.58 -16.28
CA THR A 362 16.58 -8.04 -16.48
C THR A 362 15.61 -8.47 -17.57
N THR A 363 14.53 -7.72 -17.78
CA THR A 363 13.42 -8.15 -18.65
C THR A 363 13.48 -7.54 -20.04
N ASN A 364 13.98 -6.30 -20.16
CA ASN A 364 14.08 -5.60 -21.45
C ASN A 364 15.36 -4.75 -21.52
N PRO A 365 16.54 -5.40 -21.66
CA PRO A 365 17.82 -4.70 -21.75
C PRO A 365 17.93 -3.80 -23.00
N SER A 366 17.38 -4.22 -24.14
CA SER A 366 17.47 -3.46 -25.39
C SER A 366 16.79 -2.10 -25.32
N ALA A 367 15.64 -1.99 -24.62
CA ALA A 367 14.97 -0.70 -24.43
C ALA A 367 15.83 0.33 -23.67
N LEU A 368 16.71 -0.13 -22.77
CA LEU A 368 17.63 0.74 -22.04
C LEU A 368 18.81 1.19 -22.91
N GLU A 369 19.27 0.34 -23.82
CA GLU A 369 20.32 0.67 -24.79
C GLU A 369 19.81 1.65 -25.85
N GLU A 370 18.64 1.37 -26.41
CA GLU A 370 17.97 2.22 -27.40
C GLU A 370 17.68 3.62 -26.86
N SER A 371 17.45 3.76 -25.55
CA SER A 371 17.20 5.06 -24.94
C SER A 371 18.45 5.95 -24.85
N GLY A 372 19.66 5.41 -25.07
CA GLY A 372 20.92 6.17 -24.97
C GLY A 372 21.25 6.71 -23.57
N HIS A 373 20.61 6.20 -22.52
CA HIS A 373 20.75 6.72 -21.16
C HIS A 373 21.62 5.87 -20.23
N VAL A 374 22.29 4.83 -20.76
CA VAL A 374 23.12 3.87 -20.01
C VAL A 374 24.22 4.57 -19.18
N ALA A 375 24.94 5.52 -19.78
CA ALA A 375 25.99 6.28 -19.08
C ALA A 375 25.43 7.14 -17.94
N ALA A 376 24.32 7.84 -18.19
CA ALA A 376 23.64 8.68 -17.21
C ALA A 376 23.04 7.87 -16.05
N LEU A 377 22.55 6.66 -16.32
CA LEU A 377 22.11 5.72 -15.32
C LEU A 377 23.28 5.23 -14.46
N THR A 378 24.36 4.78 -15.10
CA THR A 378 25.56 4.25 -14.43
C THR A 378 26.11 5.24 -13.42
N LYS A 379 26.29 6.51 -13.82
CA LYS A 379 26.76 7.58 -12.93
C LYS A 379 25.88 7.78 -11.70
N ARG A 380 24.55 7.79 -11.89
CA ARG A 380 23.58 7.92 -10.79
C ARG A 380 23.56 6.70 -9.88
N LEU A 381 23.71 5.49 -10.44
CA LEU A 381 23.80 4.26 -9.66
C LEU A 381 25.07 4.26 -8.79
N LEU A 382 26.23 4.64 -9.34
CA LEU A 382 27.48 4.77 -8.58
C LEU A 382 27.35 5.80 -7.46
N ALA A 383 26.79 6.98 -7.77
CA ALA A 383 26.55 8.03 -6.78
C ALA A 383 25.57 7.59 -5.67
N THR A 384 24.60 6.73 -5.99
CA THR A 384 23.63 6.19 -5.02
C THR A 384 24.20 5.02 -4.22
N ALA A 385 25.08 4.21 -4.81
CA ALA A 385 25.76 3.08 -4.17
C ALA A 385 26.83 3.53 -3.17
N ALA A 386 27.52 4.65 -3.45
CA ALA A 386 28.53 5.19 -2.57
C ALA A 386 27.91 5.81 -1.30
N LEU A 387 28.59 5.60 -0.17
CA LEU A 387 28.34 6.38 1.04
C LEU A 387 29.02 7.73 0.91
N LYS A 388 28.23 8.81 0.95
CA LYS A 388 28.78 10.15 1.13
C LYS A 388 29.10 10.35 2.62
N ASN A 389 30.39 10.48 2.95
CA ASN A 389 30.80 10.96 4.26
C ASN A 389 30.47 12.45 4.31
N ASN A 390 29.57 12.87 5.21
CA ASN A 390 29.21 14.28 5.41
C ASN A 390 30.40 15.05 6.00
N THR A 391 31.35 15.45 5.15
CA THR A 391 32.44 16.38 5.50
C THR A 391 32.19 17.78 4.93
N GLY A 392 31.01 18.05 4.39
CA GLY A 392 30.59 19.35 3.86
C GLY A 392 29.17 19.71 4.29
N SER A 393 28.93 21.00 4.45
CA SER A 393 27.71 21.67 4.94
C SER A 393 26.44 21.48 4.10
N SER A 394 26.30 20.39 3.34
CA SER A 394 25.07 20.00 2.67
C SER A 394 24.34 18.93 3.49
N ALA A 395 23.16 19.28 4.02
CA ALA A 395 22.28 18.42 4.81
C ALA A 395 21.62 17.28 3.99
N GLN A 396 22.37 16.54 3.16
CA GLN A 396 21.87 15.33 2.51
C GLN A 396 21.88 14.18 3.52
N GLN A 397 20.69 13.60 3.74
CA GLN A 397 20.55 12.37 4.54
C GLN A 397 21.39 11.24 3.90
N PRO A 398 22.16 10.48 4.69
CA PRO A 398 22.96 9.40 4.16
C PRO A 398 22.05 8.35 3.51
N SER A 399 22.49 7.80 2.37
CA SER A 399 21.72 6.78 1.65
C SER A 399 21.47 5.56 2.54
N LEU A 400 20.27 4.99 2.50
CA LEU A 400 19.96 3.80 3.32
C LEU A 400 20.77 2.59 2.82
N PRO A 401 21.21 1.67 3.71
CA PRO A 401 21.93 0.47 3.28
C PRO A 401 21.21 -0.36 2.23
N ARG A 402 19.87 -0.43 2.31
CA ARG A 402 19.04 -1.11 1.31
C ARG A 402 19.15 -0.44 -0.06
N THR A 403 19.07 0.90 -0.11
CA THR A 403 19.19 1.68 -1.35
C THR A 403 20.56 1.47 -1.99
N ARG A 404 21.64 1.54 -1.20
CA ARG A 404 23.01 1.31 -1.70
C ARG A 404 23.17 -0.10 -2.27
N ARG A 405 22.73 -1.13 -1.52
CA ARG A 405 22.75 -2.52 -1.99
C ARG A 405 21.98 -2.70 -3.31
N LEU A 406 20.79 -2.10 -3.43
CA LEU A 406 20.00 -2.18 -4.66
C LEU A 406 20.67 -1.46 -5.84
N ALA A 407 21.28 -0.29 -5.60
CA ALA A 407 22.03 0.42 -6.64
C ALA A 407 23.22 -0.41 -7.14
N THR A 408 23.99 -1.02 -6.23
CA THR A 408 25.07 -1.94 -6.56
C THR A 408 24.56 -3.17 -7.32
N ARG A 409 23.41 -3.72 -6.92
CA ARG A 409 22.77 -4.82 -7.64
C ARG A 409 22.39 -4.43 -9.06
N CYS A 410 21.82 -3.24 -9.29
CA CYS A 410 21.54 -2.75 -10.63
C CYS A 410 22.81 -2.66 -11.48
N ILE A 411 23.93 -2.18 -10.93
CA ILE A 411 25.23 -2.17 -11.60
C ILE A 411 25.64 -3.59 -12.00
N THR A 412 25.51 -4.58 -11.12
CA THR A 412 25.76 -6.00 -11.44
C THR A 412 24.87 -6.48 -12.59
N LEU A 413 23.58 -6.15 -12.57
CA LEU A 413 22.63 -6.56 -13.61
C LEU A 413 22.99 -5.95 -14.97
N MET A 414 23.44 -4.70 -15.01
CA MET A 414 23.87 -4.05 -16.26
C MET A 414 24.97 -4.86 -16.96
N SER A 415 26.02 -5.28 -16.23
CA SER A 415 27.09 -6.12 -16.82
C SER A 415 26.60 -7.48 -17.32
N LYS A 416 25.53 -8.03 -16.75
CA LYS A 416 25.03 -9.36 -17.13
C LYS A 416 24.11 -9.34 -18.33
N TYR A 417 23.30 -8.29 -18.47
CA TYR A 417 22.21 -8.23 -19.44
C TYR A 417 22.47 -7.27 -20.60
N LEU A 418 23.36 -6.28 -20.46
CA LEU A 418 23.68 -5.32 -21.51
C LEU A 418 25.00 -5.64 -22.23
N ALA A 419 25.86 -6.48 -21.64
CA ALA A 419 27.15 -6.79 -22.24
C ALA A 419 27.07 -7.72 -23.47
N GLY A 420 26.02 -8.53 -23.57
CA GLY A 420 25.82 -9.48 -24.67
C GLY A 420 25.00 -8.93 -25.85
N SER A 421 24.76 -7.62 -25.91
CA SER A 421 23.93 -7.03 -26.96
C SER A 421 24.69 -6.93 -28.28
N THR A 422 24.25 -7.70 -29.27
CA THR A 422 24.90 -7.86 -30.58
C THR A 422 24.62 -6.71 -31.56
N ALA A 423 24.08 -5.57 -31.11
CA ALA A 423 23.43 -4.60 -32.00
C ALA A 423 24.13 -3.23 -32.13
N ARG A 424 25.22 -2.95 -31.41
CA ARG A 424 26.06 -1.73 -31.49
C ARG A 424 27.35 -1.95 -30.70
N ALA A 425 28.35 -1.08 -30.87
CA ALA A 425 29.49 -0.98 -29.96
C ALA A 425 28.98 -0.98 -28.51
N ASN A 426 29.50 -1.91 -27.69
CA ASN A 426 28.96 -2.19 -26.37
C ASN A 426 29.04 -0.91 -25.50
N PRO A 427 27.90 -0.34 -25.06
CA PRO A 427 27.89 0.95 -24.35
C PRO A 427 28.57 0.87 -22.97
N LEU A 428 28.86 -0.34 -22.48
CA LEU A 428 29.53 -0.57 -21.20
C LEU A 428 31.05 -0.43 -21.26
N LEU A 429 31.69 -0.56 -22.44
CA LEU A 429 33.15 -0.54 -22.57
C LEU A 429 33.73 0.77 -22.01
N SER A 430 33.22 1.90 -22.51
CA SER A 430 33.59 3.24 -22.02
C SER A 430 33.24 3.55 -20.57
N LEU A 431 32.41 2.71 -19.95
CA LEU A 431 31.99 2.87 -18.56
C LEU A 431 32.77 1.95 -17.61
N LYS A 432 33.46 0.92 -18.11
CA LYS A 432 34.15 -0.10 -17.30
C LYS A 432 35.14 0.55 -16.32
N GLY A 433 36.01 1.42 -16.82
CA GLY A 433 37.00 2.12 -16.00
C GLY A 433 36.39 3.06 -14.95
N GLU A 434 35.24 3.69 -15.25
CA GLU A 434 34.51 4.55 -14.30
C GLU A 434 33.83 3.70 -13.22
N VAL A 435 33.18 2.60 -13.60
CA VAL A 435 32.47 1.70 -12.67
C VAL A 435 33.41 1.01 -11.71
N LEU A 436 34.51 0.44 -12.21
CA LEU A 436 35.47 -0.26 -11.35
C LEU A 436 36.09 0.67 -10.31
N ARG A 437 36.38 1.93 -10.67
CA ARG A 437 36.84 2.95 -9.73
C ARG A 437 35.72 3.39 -8.77
N GLY A 438 34.51 3.61 -9.27
CA GLY A 438 33.36 4.04 -8.48
C GLY A 438 32.89 2.99 -7.46
N LEU A 439 33.16 1.71 -7.69
CA LEU A 439 32.86 0.62 -6.76
C LEU A 439 33.87 0.50 -5.60
N LEU A 440 35.09 1.05 -5.72
CA LEU A 440 36.10 1.01 -4.65
C LEU A 440 35.57 1.52 -3.29
N PRO A 441 34.96 2.71 -3.17
CA PRO A 441 34.43 3.18 -1.90
C PRO A 441 33.27 2.33 -1.36
N VAL A 442 32.60 1.53 -2.20
CA VAL A 442 31.49 0.65 -1.81
C VAL A 442 32.01 -0.67 -1.21
N LEU A 443 33.24 -1.09 -1.57
CA LEU A 443 33.89 -2.27 -0.98
C LEU A 443 34.20 -2.07 0.51
N ASP A 444 34.38 -0.83 0.94
CA ASP A 444 34.62 -0.43 2.33
C ASP A 444 33.33 -0.03 3.08
N ASP A 445 32.15 -0.40 2.58
CA ASP A 445 30.89 -0.07 3.23
C ASP A 445 30.78 -0.71 4.64
N PRO A 446 30.30 0.01 5.67
CA PRO A 446 30.12 -0.52 7.03
C PRO A 446 29.17 -1.71 7.09
N LYS A 447 28.29 -1.91 6.10
CA LYS A 447 27.33 -3.02 6.06
C LYS A 447 27.84 -4.16 5.17
N ARG A 448 27.97 -5.35 5.77
CA ARG A 448 28.43 -6.58 5.11
C ARG A 448 27.66 -6.90 3.83
N ASP A 449 26.34 -6.77 3.84
CA ASP A 449 25.49 -7.07 2.68
C ASP A 449 25.80 -6.17 1.48
N VAL A 450 26.13 -4.90 1.73
CA VAL A 450 26.49 -3.94 0.67
C VAL A 450 27.87 -4.28 0.10
N ARG A 451 28.85 -4.59 0.97
CA ARG A 451 30.19 -5.03 0.54
C ARG A 451 30.14 -6.30 -0.31
N LYS A 452 29.31 -7.27 0.08
CA LYS A 452 29.12 -8.50 -0.71
C LYS A 452 28.63 -8.17 -2.12
N GLU A 453 27.60 -7.36 -2.24
CA GLU A 453 27.06 -6.96 -3.54
C GLU A 453 28.10 -6.18 -4.37
N ALA A 454 28.95 -5.37 -3.72
CA ALA A 454 30.01 -4.63 -4.40
C ALA A 454 31.13 -5.53 -4.94
N VAL A 455 31.49 -6.58 -4.19
CA VAL A 455 32.41 -7.61 -4.67
C VAL A 455 31.81 -8.34 -5.88
N ASP A 456 30.54 -8.74 -5.79
CA ASP A 456 29.82 -9.42 -6.87
C ASP A 456 29.71 -8.54 -8.12
N ALA A 457 29.41 -7.24 -7.95
CA ALA A 457 29.36 -6.26 -9.01
C ALA A 457 30.71 -6.10 -9.71
N ARG A 458 31.78 -5.88 -8.92
CA ARG A 458 33.13 -5.70 -9.48
C ARG A 458 33.60 -6.94 -10.22
N ALA A 459 33.33 -8.14 -9.68
CA ALA A 459 33.66 -9.40 -10.34
C ALA A 459 32.83 -9.67 -11.60
N ALA A 460 31.59 -9.17 -11.68
CA ALA A 460 30.77 -9.27 -12.87
C ALA A 460 31.28 -8.34 -13.99
N TRP A 461 31.63 -7.10 -13.66
CA TRP A 461 32.19 -6.13 -14.62
C TRP A 461 33.59 -6.51 -15.13
N LEU A 462 34.43 -7.12 -14.29
CA LEU A 462 35.75 -7.60 -14.74
C LEU A 462 35.66 -8.80 -15.69
N ARG A 463 34.60 -9.63 -15.59
CA ARG A 463 34.45 -10.86 -16.38
C ARG A 463 33.53 -10.71 -17.59
N GLY A 464 32.58 -9.78 -17.51
CA GLY A 464 31.48 -9.68 -18.45
C GLY A 464 31.49 -8.40 -19.27
N VAL A 465 32.50 -7.53 -19.15
CA VAL A 465 32.64 -6.35 -20.02
C VAL A 465 34.09 -6.34 -20.50
N ASP A 466 34.30 -6.30 -21.81
CA ASP A 466 35.64 -6.33 -22.43
C ASP A 466 36.39 -4.99 -22.20
N ASP A 467 37.68 -4.93 -22.50
CA ASP A 467 38.46 -3.68 -22.40
C ASP A 467 38.32 -2.85 -23.69
N GLU A 468 38.48 -1.52 -23.61
CA GLU A 468 38.33 -0.54 -24.72
C GLU A 468 39.40 -0.68 -25.84
N GLY A 469 40.01 -1.85 -26.02
CA GLY A 469 40.98 -2.14 -27.08
C GLY A 469 40.96 -3.59 -27.58
N ASP A 470 40.06 -4.43 -27.07
CA ASP A 470 40.00 -5.85 -27.45
C ASP A 470 39.16 -6.08 -28.73
N GLU A 471 38.38 -5.09 -29.20
CA GLU A 471 37.57 -5.19 -30.44
C GLU A 471 38.39 -4.99 -31.73
N ASP A 472 39.60 -4.40 -31.64
CA ASP A 472 40.46 -4.10 -32.81
C ASP A 472 41.41 -5.27 -33.19
N ASP A 473 41.46 -6.34 -32.40
CA ASP A 473 42.40 -7.46 -32.58
C ASP A 473 41.81 -8.64 -33.39
N ASP A 474 40.54 -8.55 -33.82
CA ASP A 474 39.79 -9.58 -34.57
C ASP A 474 39.40 -9.14 -36.01
N GLU A 475 40.25 -8.39 -36.73
CA GLU A 475 40.16 -8.19 -38.19
C GLU A 475 41.22 -8.96 -39.01
#